data_AF-A0A1I3EQ65-F1
#
_entry.id   AF-A0A1I3EQ65-F1
#
_cell.length_a   1.000
_cell.length_b   1.000
_cell.length_c   1.000
_cell.angle_alpha   90.00
_cell.angle_beta   90.00
_cell.angle_gamma   90.00
#
_symmetry.space_group_name_H-M   'P 1'
#
loop_
_entity.id
_entity.type
_entity.pdbx_description
1 polymer ?
#
loop_
_entity_poly.entity_id
_entity_poly.type
_entity_poly.pdbx_seq_one_letter_code
_entity_poly.pdbx_strand_id
1 'polypeptide(L)'
;MRRIILGTLIALIAAVAFGSAVAAGGHGSSVTQARLERSLPVAFANLYVEKARLLGRDDLTPESLHAEAMCDKHGPDVADVGPGGDWVCLIGWTDPKMPLPPEGYGKFELNVHSNDCYTVTGPSKIIGFLTMTDTRGREVPNPVFEFDGCFDPNGDNTATDVSFPSLLTVTSTSVTPDDQGRVGLQVSCGAGSDGCSGTLTATAGGRNLGAFPYSLREQSTGTLTLPTSVPDGADEVAFQLRPATGVGPTSPASLPVQRP
;
A
#
# COMPACT_ATOMS: atom_id res chain seq x y z
N MET A 1 -58.58 34.89 21.70
CA MET A 1 -58.60 33.73 20.77
C MET A 1 -57.49 33.79 19.70
N ARG A 2 -57.38 34.84 18.87
CA ARG A 2 -56.32 34.96 17.83
C ARG A 2 -54.87 34.83 18.31
N ARG A 3 -54.54 35.34 19.50
CA ARG A 3 -53.18 35.30 20.06
C ARG A 3 -52.76 33.91 20.58
N ILE A 4 -53.72 33.10 21.01
CA ILE A 4 -53.46 31.74 21.49
C ILE A 4 -53.23 30.79 20.30
N ILE A 5 -54.00 30.99 19.21
CA ILE A 5 -53.88 30.23 17.96
C ILE A 5 -52.52 30.49 17.27
N LEU A 6 -52.02 31.74 17.30
CA LEU A 6 -50.70 32.06 16.75
C LEU A 6 -49.56 31.42 17.57
N GLY A 7 -49.69 31.38 18.90
CA GLY A 7 -48.68 30.78 19.78
C GLY A 7 -48.55 29.27 19.58
N THR A 8 -49.67 28.56 19.43
CA THR A 8 -49.64 27.11 19.15
C THR A 8 -49.12 26.81 17.76
N LEU A 9 -49.42 27.61 16.73
CA LEU A 9 -48.85 27.39 15.40
C LEU A 9 -47.33 27.61 15.36
N ILE A 10 -46.81 28.63 16.04
CA ILE A 10 -45.36 28.88 16.10
C ILE A 10 -44.64 27.76 16.88
N ALA A 11 -45.23 27.28 17.97
CA ALA A 11 -44.68 26.15 18.73
C ALA A 11 -44.71 24.83 17.92
N LEU A 12 -45.76 24.62 17.10
CA LEU A 12 -45.85 23.43 16.23
C LEU A 12 -44.86 23.50 15.06
N ILE A 13 -44.67 24.67 14.45
CA ILE A 13 -43.67 24.87 13.38
C ILE A 13 -42.26 24.71 13.93
N ALA A 14 -41.98 25.22 15.15
CA ALA A 14 -40.70 24.98 15.81
C ALA A 14 -40.51 23.49 16.15
N ALA A 15 -41.53 22.79 16.64
CA ALA A 15 -41.43 21.36 16.92
C ALA A 15 -41.24 20.50 15.67
N VAL A 16 -41.81 20.90 14.52
CA VAL A 16 -41.63 20.19 13.23
C VAL A 16 -40.30 20.56 12.56
N ALA A 17 -39.78 21.78 12.76
CA ALA A 17 -38.46 22.20 12.27
C ALA A 17 -37.29 21.69 13.12
N PHE A 18 -37.50 21.47 14.43
CA PHE A 18 -36.52 20.84 15.32
C PHE A 18 -36.66 19.32 15.41
N GLY A 19 -37.82 18.77 15.06
CA GLY A 19 -38.06 17.31 15.02
C GLY A 19 -37.52 16.61 13.78
N SER A 20 -37.22 17.34 12.70
CA SER A 20 -36.64 16.79 11.47
C SER A 20 -35.10 16.77 11.46
N ALA A 21 -34.45 17.35 12.46
CA ALA A 21 -32.98 17.40 12.54
C ALA A 21 -32.35 16.23 13.33
N VAL A 22 -33.14 15.31 13.90
CA VAL A 22 -32.64 14.22 14.76
C VAL A 22 -32.90 12.81 14.20
N ALA A 23 -33.20 12.71 12.91
CA ALA A 23 -33.31 11.42 12.19
C ALA A 23 -32.48 11.36 10.90
N ALA A 24 -31.50 12.25 10.73
CA ALA A 24 -30.33 11.92 9.94
C ALA A 24 -29.37 11.24 10.92
N GLY A 25 -29.53 9.92 11.09
CA GLY A 25 -28.46 9.12 11.65
C GLY A 25 -27.20 9.49 10.86
N GLY A 26 -26.16 9.96 11.56
CA GLY A 26 -24.85 10.19 10.97
C GLY A 26 -24.32 8.85 10.49
N HIS A 27 -24.76 8.39 9.33
CA HIS A 27 -24.17 7.26 8.67
C HIS A 27 -22.88 7.80 8.07
N GLY A 28 -21.75 7.51 8.73
CA GLY A 28 -20.45 7.58 8.09
C GLY A 28 -20.51 6.84 6.74
N SER A 29 -19.57 7.12 5.84
CA SER A 29 -19.59 6.47 4.52
C SER A 29 -19.68 4.95 4.67
N SER A 30 -20.49 4.33 3.82
CA SER A 30 -20.48 2.87 3.64
C SER A 30 -19.11 2.39 3.16
N VAL A 31 -18.36 3.24 2.45
CA VAL A 31 -16.99 2.95 2.06
C VAL A 31 -16.07 3.11 3.27
N THR A 32 -15.54 2.00 3.76
CA THR A 32 -14.58 1.93 4.87
C THR A 32 -13.44 0.99 4.52
N GLN A 33 -12.29 1.19 5.17
CA GLN A 33 -11.13 0.28 5.07
C GLN A 33 -11.53 -1.18 5.30
N ALA A 34 -12.18 -1.46 6.44
CA ALA A 34 -12.57 -2.80 6.84
C ALA A 34 -13.43 -3.52 5.78
N ARG A 35 -14.42 -2.85 5.20
CA ARG A 35 -15.25 -3.46 4.15
C ARG A 35 -14.45 -3.68 2.87
N LEU A 36 -13.48 -2.81 2.57
CA LEU A 36 -12.65 -2.92 1.37
C LEU A 36 -11.70 -4.10 1.49
N GLU A 37 -11.01 -4.22 2.62
CA GLU A 37 -10.12 -5.33 2.96
C GLU A 37 -10.84 -6.68 3.02
N ARG A 38 -12.15 -6.72 3.27
CA ARG A 38 -12.96 -7.96 3.18
C ARG A 38 -13.35 -8.30 1.76
N SER A 39 -13.77 -7.32 0.96
CA SER A 39 -14.32 -7.57 -0.38
C SER A 39 -13.24 -7.78 -1.44
N LEU A 40 -12.16 -7.02 -1.36
CA LEU A 40 -11.10 -7.00 -2.36
C LEU A 40 -10.37 -8.35 -2.50
N PRO A 41 -9.94 -9.04 -1.42
CA PRO A 41 -9.28 -10.33 -1.55
C PRO A 41 -10.17 -11.41 -2.17
N VAL A 42 -11.47 -11.36 -1.88
CA VAL A 42 -12.44 -12.31 -2.46
C VAL A 42 -12.55 -12.11 -3.98
N ALA A 43 -12.71 -10.87 -4.44
CA ALA A 43 -12.74 -10.56 -5.87
C ALA A 43 -11.43 -10.98 -6.56
N PHE A 44 -10.29 -10.59 -5.96
CA PHE A 44 -8.96 -10.92 -6.47
C PHE A 44 -8.74 -12.43 -6.58
N ALA A 45 -9.05 -13.20 -5.53
CA ALA A 45 -8.80 -14.64 -5.49
C ALA A 45 -9.59 -15.39 -6.59
N ASN A 46 -10.85 -15.03 -6.80
CA ASN A 46 -11.67 -15.60 -7.86
C ASN A 46 -11.10 -15.34 -9.25
N LEU A 47 -10.66 -14.10 -9.52
CA LEU A 47 -10.09 -13.70 -10.80
C LEU A 47 -8.68 -14.28 -11.01
N TYR A 48 -7.89 -14.44 -9.95
CA TYR A 48 -6.57 -15.06 -10.02
C TYR A 48 -6.65 -16.53 -10.41
N VAL A 49 -7.64 -17.26 -9.87
CA VAL A 49 -7.90 -18.65 -10.28
C VAL A 49 -8.35 -18.71 -11.74
N GLU A 50 -9.17 -17.77 -12.20
CA GLU A 50 -9.55 -17.72 -13.61
C GLU A 50 -8.35 -17.44 -14.53
N LYS A 51 -7.47 -16.51 -14.14
CA LYS A 51 -6.19 -16.31 -14.83
C LYS A 51 -5.39 -17.61 -14.89
N ALA A 52 -5.28 -18.32 -13.77
CA ALA A 52 -4.53 -19.57 -13.70
C ALA A 52 -5.09 -20.61 -14.69
N ARG A 53 -6.42 -20.75 -14.77
CA ARG A 53 -7.08 -21.65 -15.73
C ARG A 53 -6.81 -21.27 -17.18
N LEU A 54 -6.83 -19.98 -17.51
CA LEU A 54 -6.48 -19.50 -18.86
C LEU A 54 -5.04 -19.87 -19.23
N LEU A 55 -4.15 -19.95 -18.24
CA LEU A 55 -2.76 -20.41 -18.34
C LEU A 55 -2.60 -21.93 -18.16
N GLY A 56 -3.69 -22.70 -18.14
CA GLY A 56 -3.68 -24.16 -18.08
C GLY A 56 -3.42 -24.74 -16.69
N ARG A 57 -3.70 -23.98 -15.64
CA ARG A 57 -3.54 -24.40 -14.25
C ARG A 57 -4.88 -24.60 -13.56
N ASP A 58 -5.07 -25.80 -13.03
CA ASP A 58 -6.23 -26.20 -12.23
C ASP A 58 -5.86 -26.53 -10.77
N ASP A 59 -4.61 -26.23 -10.37
CA ASP A 59 -4.08 -26.53 -9.04
C ASP A 59 -4.44 -25.50 -7.96
N LEU A 60 -5.22 -24.47 -8.31
CA LEU A 60 -5.61 -23.38 -7.41
C LEU A 60 -7.12 -23.31 -7.22
N THR A 61 -7.54 -23.03 -5.99
CA THR A 61 -8.89 -22.57 -5.63
C THR A 61 -8.81 -21.21 -4.94
N PRO A 62 -9.89 -20.40 -4.91
CA PRO A 62 -9.88 -19.09 -4.25
C PRO A 62 -9.45 -19.19 -2.78
N GLU A 63 -9.88 -20.24 -2.08
CA GLU A 63 -9.56 -20.48 -0.67
C GLU A 63 -8.08 -20.84 -0.47
N SER A 64 -7.49 -21.61 -1.40
CA SER A 64 -6.08 -22.00 -1.33
C SER A 64 -5.10 -20.84 -1.47
N LEU A 65 -5.56 -19.72 -2.04
CA LEU A 65 -4.74 -18.52 -2.19
C LEU A 65 -4.53 -17.79 -0.86
N HIS A 66 -5.41 -18.01 0.14
CA HIS A 66 -5.36 -17.27 1.40
C HIS A 66 -5.19 -15.75 1.19
N ALA A 67 -5.93 -15.20 0.22
CA ALA A 67 -5.78 -13.81 -0.14
C ALA A 67 -6.24 -12.91 1.01
N GLU A 68 -5.44 -11.90 1.32
CA GLU A 68 -5.70 -10.91 2.36
C GLU A 68 -5.28 -9.51 1.86
N ALA A 69 -5.84 -8.46 2.44
CA ALA A 69 -5.53 -7.10 2.04
C ALA A 69 -5.38 -6.17 3.24
N MET A 70 -4.50 -5.19 3.09
CA MET A 70 -4.35 -4.03 3.97
C MET A 70 -4.48 -2.78 3.10
N CYS A 71 -5.42 -1.91 3.43
CA CYS A 71 -5.77 -0.76 2.60
C CYS A 71 -5.59 0.55 3.36
N ASP A 72 -5.19 1.60 2.66
CA ASP A 72 -5.22 2.98 3.15
C ASP A 72 -5.77 3.93 2.08
N LYS A 73 -6.35 5.04 2.52
CA LYS A 73 -6.85 6.12 1.69
C LYS A 73 -5.89 7.31 1.76
N HIS A 74 -4.72 7.15 1.16
CA HIS A 74 -3.72 8.21 0.97
C HIS A 74 -3.02 8.69 2.25
N GLY A 75 -2.49 7.73 3.01
CA GLY A 75 -1.46 7.99 4.02
C GLY A 75 -1.94 8.38 5.42
N PRO A 76 -1.00 8.56 6.37
CA PRO A 76 -1.24 8.47 7.81
C PRO A 76 -2.16 9.56 8.40
N ASP A 77 -2.41 10.65 7.67
CA ASP A 77 -3.21 11.79 8.14
C ASP A 77 -4.59 11.89 7.44
N VAL A 78 -4.95 10.90 6.63
CA VAL A 78 -6.24 10.84 5.94
C VAL A 78 -7.07 9.71 6.54
N ALA A 79 -8.34 9.99 6.85
CA ALA A 79 -9.23 8.96 7.36
C ALA A 79 -9.58 7.97 6.25
N ASP A 80 -9.47 6.66 6.54
CA ASP A 80 -9.78 5.57 5.61
C ASP A 80 -11.29 5.34 5.46
N VAL A 81 -11.99 6.38 5.01
CA VAL A 81 -13.45 6.42 4.85
C VAL A 81 -13.79 7.24 3.60
N GLY A 82 -14.78 6.76 2.84
CA GLY A 82 -15.35 7.47 1.70
C GLY A 82 -14.85 7.03 0.33
N PRO A 83 -15.62 7.30 -0.74
CA PRO A 83 -15.22 7.02 -2.11
C PRO A 83 -14.04 7.89 -2.56
N GLY A 84 -13.35 7.48 -3.63
CA GLY A 84 -12.24 8.23 -4.23
C GLY A 84 -11.26 7.35 -5.03
N GLY A 85 -10.45 7.99 -5.86
CA GLY A 85 -9.36 7.39 -6.65
C GLY A 85 -8.02 7.29 -5.91
N ASP A 86 -8.04 7.48 -4.60
CA ASP A 86 -6.88 7.66 -3.73
C ASP A 86 -6.71 6.51 -2.74
N TRP A 87 -7.40 5.39 -2.98
CA TRP A 87 -7.22 4.15 -2.23
C TRP A 87 -6.04 3.35 -2.77
N VAL A 88 -5.20 2.89 -1.86
CA VAL A 88 -4.11 1.96 -2.15
C VAL A 88 -4.30 0.75 -1.25
N CYS A 89 -4.29 -0.44 -1.85
CA CYS A 89 -4.36 -1.69 -1.10
C CYS A 89 -3.14 -2.56 -1.41
N LEU A 90 -2.53 -3.07 -0.35
CA LEU A 90 -1.57 -4.15 -0.43
C LEU A 90 -2.37 -5.45 -0.41
N ILE A 91 -2.17 -6.33 -1.39
CA ILE A 91 -2.81 -7.65 -1.42
C ILE A 91 -1.72 -8.71 -1.34
N GLY A 92 -1.83 -9.58 -0.34
CA GLY A 92 -1.01 -10.79 -0.16
C GLY A 92 -1.79 -12.03 -0.55
N TRP A 93 -1.12 -13.02 -1.14
CA TRP A 93 -1.70 -14.32 -1.49
C TRP A 93 -0.61 -15.39 -1.65
N THR A 94 -1.03 -16.65 -1.63
CA THR A 94 -0.15 -17.82 -1.74
C THR A 94 -0.34 -18.52 -3.08
N ASP A 95 0.69 -18.52 -3.91
CA ASP A 95 0.80 -19.40 -5.07
C ASP A 95 2.17 -20.11 -5.05
N PRO A 96 2.23 -21.43 -4.82
CA PRO A 96 3.48 -22.16 -4.72
C PRO A 96 4.37 -22.08 -5.97
N LYS A 97 3.79 -21.80 -7.15
CA LYS A 97 4.52 -21.71 -8.42
C LYS A 97 4.94 -20.27 -8.75
N MET A 98 4.31 -19.28 -8.12
CA MET A 98 4.52 -17.86 -8.37
C MET A 98 4.64 -17.13 -7.03
N PRO A 99 5.76 -17.32 -6.30
CA PRO A 99 5.92 -16.70 -5.00
C PRO A 99 5.96 -15.17 -5.10
N LEU A 100 5.35 -14.52 -4.11
CA LEU A 100 5.43 -13.07 -3.93
C LEU A 100 6.85 -12.61 -3.59
N PRO A 101 7.16 -11.32 -3.80
CA PRO A 101 8.41 -10.75 -3.33
C PRO A 101 8.52 -10.84 -1.79
N PRO A 102 9.71 -10.64 -1.20
CA PRO A 102 9.95 -10.85 0.23
C PRO A 102 9.01 -10.10 1.18
N GLU A 103 8.48 -8.95 0.76
CA GLU A 103 7.48 -8.17 1.49
C GLU A 103 6.09 -8.83 1.56
N GLY A 104 5.82 -9.82 0.71
CA GLY A 104 4.65 -10.69 0.81
C GLY A 104 3.37 -10.13 0.19
N TYR A 105 3.43 -9.03 -0.57
CA TYR A 105 2.26 -8.41 -1.19
C TYR A 105 2.57 -7.75 -2.54
N GLY A 106 1.50 -7.43 -3.29
CA GLY A 106 1.52 -6.47 -4.39
C GLY A 106 0.74 -5.20 -4.04
N LYS A 107 1.16 -4.04 -4.56
CA LYS A 107 0.46 -2.76 -4.39
C LYS A 107 -0.56 -2.56 -5.52
N PHE A 108 -1.83 -2.43 -5.16
CA PHE A 108 -2.97 -2.19 -6.04
C PHE A 108 -3.53 -0.80 -5.81
N GLU A 109 -3.88 -0.11 -6.88
CA GLU A 109 -4.47 1.23 -6.85
C GLU A 109 -5.97 1.09 -7.15
N LEU A 110 -6.81 1.78 -6.36
CA LEU A 110 -8.26 1.61 -6.42
C LEU A 110 -8.96 2.95 -6.62
N ASN A 111 -9.99 2.91 -7.47
CA ASN A 111 -11.02 3.93 -7.51
C ASN A 111 -12.31 3.38 -6.93
N VAL A 112 -12.65 3.81 -5.71
CA VAL A 112 -13.86 3.40 -5.01
C VAL A 112 -14.98 4.40 -5.31
N HIS A 113 -16.08 3.89 -5.83
CA HIS A 113 -17.24 4.65 -6.27
C HIS A 113 -18.25 4.83 -5.12
N SER A 114 -19.12 5.86 -5.22
CA SER A 114 -20.14 6.14 -4.20
C SER A 114 -21.31 5.16 -4.16
N ASN A 115 -21.35 4.20 -5.09
CA ASN A 115 -22.35 3.14 -5.18
C ASN A 115 -21.88 1.81 -4.57
N ASP A 116 -20.86 1.85 -3.69
CA ASP A 116 -20.28 0.67 -3.05
C ASP A 116 -19.67 -0.34 -4.05
N CYS A 117 -19.14 0.16 -5.16
CA CYS A 117 -18.30 -0.61 -6.07
C CYS A 117 -16.94 0.05 -6.23
N TYR A 118 -15.97 -0.66 -6.77
CA TYR A 118 -14.62 -0.17 -6.99
C TYR A 118 -14.01 -0.77 -8.25
N THR A 119 -13.07 -0.04 -8.83
CA THR A 119 -12.19 -0.50 -9.92
C THR A 119 -10.78 -0.58 -9.37
N VAL A 120 -10.08 -1.67 -9.67
CA VAL A 120 -8.74 -1.99 -9.18
C VAL A 120 -7.77 -2.05 -10.34
N THR A 121 -6.56 -1.52 -10.18
CA THR A 121 -5.43 -1.71 -11.10
C THR A 121 -4.26 -2.32 -10.35
N GLY A 122 -3.71 -3.43 -10.88
CA GLY A 122 -2.65 -4.19 -10.25
C GLY A 122 -1.24 -3.97 -10.83
N PRO A 123 -0.18 -4.35 -10.09
CA PRO A 123 1.20 -4.10 -10.48
C PRO A 123 1.69 -5.10 -11.53
N SER A 124 1.97 -4.62 -12.74
CA SER A 124 2.33 -5.47 -13.88
C SER A 124 3.53 -6.41 -13.65
N LYS A 125 4.47 -6.00 -12.81
CA LYS A 125 5.66 -6.81 -12.44
C LYS A 125 5.30 -8.10 -11.70
N ILE A 126 4.17 -8.14 -11.00
CA ILE A 126 3.74 -9.30 -10.19
C ILE A 126 2.64 -10.08 -10.91
N ILE A 127 1.64 -9.37 -11.43
CA ILE A 127 0.44 -9.99 -11.99
C ILE A 127 0.40 -10.03 -13.52
N GLY A 128 1.42 -9.51 -14.21
CA GLY A 128 1.48 -9.46 -15.67
C GLY A 128 0.78 -8.23 -16.27
N PHE A 129 0.84 -8.08 -17.59
CA PHE A 129 0.26 -6.95 -18.32
C PHE A 129 -1.26 -7.10 -18.54
N LEU A 130 -1.87 -6.08 -19.15
CA LEU A 130 -3.30 -6.02 -19.47
C LEU A 130 -3.80 -7.22 -20.29
N THR A 131 -2.97 -7.73 -21.19
CA THR A 131 -3.26 -8.94 -21.97
C THR A 131 -2.25 -10.03 -21.67
N MET A 132 -2.66 -11.26 -21.92
CA MET A 132 -1.82 -12.46 -21.81
C MET A 132 -2.15 -13.43 -22.94
N THR A 133 -1.23 -14.36 -23.20
CA THR A 133 -1.46 -15.45 -24.15
C THR A 133 -2.03 -16.66 -23.41
N ASP A 134 -3.22 -17.10 -23.79
CA ASP A 134 -3.83 -18.32 -23.22
C ASP A 134 -3.19 -19.60 -23.77
N THR A 135 -3.55 -20.74 -23.20
CA THR A 135 -3.07 -22.06 -23.64
C THR A 135 -3.40 -22.43 -25.09
N ARG A 136 -4.32 -21.71 -25.75
CA ARG A 136 -4.66 -21.88 -27.16
C ARG A 136 -3.91 -20.91 -28.07
N GLY A 137 -2.97 -20.13 -27.54
CA GLY A 137 -2.17 -19.15 -28.28
C GLY A 137 -2.91 -17.86 -28.60
N ARG A 138 -4.06 -17.59 -27.95
CA ARG A 138 -4.85 -16.38 -28.18
C ARG A 138 -4.44 -15.29 -27.21
N GLU A 139 -4.38 -14.05 -27.69
CA GLU A 139 -4.30 -12.89 -26.80
C GLU A 139 -5.67 -12.66 -26.15
N VAL A 140 -5.69 -12.70 -24.82
CA VAL A 140 -6.89 -12.52 -24.00
C VAL A 140 -6.63 -11.49 -22.89
N PRO A 141 -7.67 -10.80 -22.38
CA PRO A 141 -7.53 -9.95 -21.21
C PRO A 141 -6.99 -10.73 -20.01
N ASN A 142 -6.09 -10.11 -19.25
CA ASN A 142 -5.63 -10.62 -17.96
C ASN A 142 -6.62 -10.19 -16.88
N PRO A 143 -7.39 -11.14 -16.29
CA PRO A 143 -8.53 -10.80 -15.44
C PRO A 143 -8.14 -10.15 -14.10
N VAL A 144 -6.86 -10.14 -13.72
CA VAL A 144 -6.38 -9.50 -12.49
C VAL A 144 -5.60 -8.20 -12.75
N PHE A 145 -5.37 -7.82 -14.01
CA PHE A 145 -4.66 -6.56 -14.31
C PHE A 145 -5.49 -5.34 -13.95
N GLU A 146 -6.74 -5.35 -14.39
CA GLU A 146 -7.74 -4.35 -14.06
C GLU A 146 -9.08 -5.07 -13.90
N PHE A 147 -9.76 -4.85 -12.78
CA PHE A 147 -11.01 -5.52 -12.48
C PHE A 147 -11.91 -4.68 -11.59
N ASP A 148 -13.20 -4.97 -11.65
CA ASP A 148 -14.20 -4.36 -10.79
C ASP A 148 -14.63 -5.31 -9.67
N GLY A 149 -15.03 -4.74 -8.55
CA GLY A 149 -15.67 -5.44 -7.45
C GLY A 149 -16.68 -4.55 -6.74
N CYS A 150 -17.46 -5.13 -5.85
CA CYS A 150 -18.36 -4.38 -4.99
C CYS A 150 -18.29 -4.90 -3.56
N PHE A 151 -18.59 -4.02 -2.62
CA PHE A 151 -18.68 -4.42 -1.21
C PHE A 151 -19.84 -5.41 -1.02
N ASP A 152 -19.71 -6.31 -0.05
CA ASP A 152 -20.86 -7.06 0.44
C ASP A 152 -21.86 -6.05 1.06
N PRO A 153 -23.11 -5.97 0.59
CA PRO A 153 -24.11 -5.09 1.17
C PRO A 153 -24.40 -5.37 2.65
N ASN A 154 -24.06 -6.58 3.14
CA ASN A 154 -24.18 -6.98 4.54
C ASN A 154 -22.84 -6.99 5.30
N GLY A 155 -21.75 -6.58 4.65
CA GLY A 155 -20.44 -6.53 5.28
C GLY A 155 -20.39 -5.49 6.41
N ASP A 156 -19.75 -5.86 7.53
CA ASP A 156 -19.58 -4.97 8.68
C ASP A 156 -18.25 -4.20 8.65
N ASN A 157 -18.12 -3.24 9.58
CA ASN A 157 -16.95 -2.37 9.72
C ASN A 157 -15.95 -2.85 10.78
N THR A 158 -16.00 -4.12 11.19
CA THR A 158 -15.02 -4.66 12.13
C THR A 158 -13.64 -4.66 11.46
N ALA A 159 -12.56 -4.33 12.18
CA ALA A 159 -11.21 -4.44 11.64
C ALA A 159 -10.91 -5.87 11.17
N THR A 160 -10.08 -6.01 10.14
CA THR A 160 -9.64 -7.33 9.63
C THR A 160 -8.39 -7.84 10.35
N ASP A 161 -7.67 -6.93 11.04
CA ASP A 161 -6.38 -7.17 11.71
C ASP A 161 -5.28 -7.68 10.76
N VAL A 162 -5.47 -7.55 9.44
CA VAL A 162 -4.46 -7.86 8.43
C VAL A 162 -3.41 -6.76 8.41
N SER A 163 -2.14 -7.16 8.41
CA SER A 163 -1.03 -6.22 8.44
C SER A 163 0.16 -6.75 7.66
N PHE A 164 0.74 -5.90 6.82
CA PHE A 164 1.95 -6.22 6.06
C PHE A 164 3.11 -5.33 6.50
N PRO A 165 4.36 -5.84 6.47
CA PRO A 165 5.52 -5.06 6.86
C PRO A 165 5.77 -3.90 5.88
N SER A 166 6.26 -2.76 6.37
CA SER A 166 6.70 -1.68 5.47
C SER A 166 7.90 -2.09 4.61
N LEU A 167 7.92 -1.66 3.35
CA LEU A 167 9.03 -1.89 2.43
C LEU A 167 10.03 -0.72 2.43
N LEU A 168 11.27 -0.98 2.83
CA LEU A 168 12.40 -0.09 2.72
C LEU A 168 13.06 -0.20 1.34
N THR A 169 13.16 0.92 0.63
CA THR A 169 13.76 1.01 -0.70
C THR A 169 14.89 2.02 -0.70
N VAL A 170 16.02 1.70 -1.35
CA VAL A 170 17.07 2.68 -1.67
C VAL A 170 16.63 3.48 -2.88
N THR A 171 16.56 4.80 -2.76
CA THR A 171 16.11 5.70 -3.83
C THR A 171 17.26 6.43 -4.52
N SER A 172 18.43 6.52 -3.86
CA SER A 172 19.64 7.05 -4.47
C SER A 172 20.14 6.17 -5.62
N THR A 173 20.56 6.80 -6.71
CA THR A 173 21.28 6.15 -7.83
C THR A 173 22.77 6.50 -7.86
N SER A 174 23.17 7.53 -7.11
CA SER A 174 24.53 7.98 -6.89
C SER A 174 24.63 8.61 -5.50
N VAL A 175 25.87 8.86 -5.06
CA VAL A 175 26.14 9.62 -3.83
C VAL A 175 27.13 10.74 -4.09
N THR A 176 26.85 11.92 -3.52
CA THR A 176 27.72 13.09 -3.61
C THR A 176 28.28 13.38 -2.22
N PRO A 177 29.62 13.41 -2.05
CA PRO A 177 30.22 13.81 -0.78
C PRO A 177 29.85 15.25 -0.39
N ASP A 178 29.55 15.49 0.89
CA ASP A 178 29.41 16.82 1.47
C ASP A 178 30.77 17.52 1.64
N ASP A 179 30.78 18.75 2.16
CA ASP A 179 32.01 19.51 2.44
C ASP A 179 32.95 18.81 3.44
N GLN A 180 32.45 17.81 4.17
CA GLN A 180 33.20 16.98 5.11
C GLN A 180 33.59 15.62 4.49
N GLY A 181 33.34 15.43 3.19
CA GLY A 181 33.61 14.21 2.45
C GLY A 181 32.68 13.04 2.78
N ARG A 182 31.59 13.26 3.50
CA ARG A 182 30.63 12.19 3.88
C ARG A 182 29.51 12.10 2.86
N VAL A 183 28.93 10.91 2.72
CA VAL A 183 27.81 10.68 1.81
C VAL A 183 26.54 10.32 2.56
N GLY A 184 25.40 10.71 1.99
CA GLY A 184 24.07 10.32 2.44
C GLY A 184 23.41 9.35 1.47
N LEU A 185 22.83 8.28 2.02
CA LEU A 185 21.99 7.34 1.26
C LEU A 185 20.53 7.76 1.39
N GLN A 186 19.87 8.09 0.28
CA GLN A 186 18.42 8.32 0.30
C GLN A 186 17.69 6.98 0.30
N VAL A 187 16.74 6.86 1.24
CA VAL A 187 15.88 5.69 1.39
C VAL A 187 14.44 6.14 1.60
N SER A 188 13.50 5.30 1.18
CA SER A 188 12.07 5.47 1.44
C SER A 188 11.53 4.24 2.15
N CYS A 189 10.69 4.46 3.15
CA CYS A 189 9.90 3.43 3.82
C CYS A 189 8.45 3.56 3.33
N GLY A 190 7.95 2.53 2.66
CA GLY A 190 6.60 2.51 2.08
C GLY A 190 5.48 2.35 3.11
N ALA A 191 4.25 2.22 2.61
CA ALA A 191 3.11 1.77 3.40
C ALA A 191 3.35 0.36 3.95
N GLY A 192 2.75 0.04 5.08
CA GLY A 192 2.99 -1.17 5.86
C GLY A 192 2.67 -0.92 7.32
N SER A 193 3.15 -1.79 8.21
CA SER A 193 3.14 -1.58 9.65
C SER A 193 4.54 -1.35 10.21
N ASP A 194 4.57 -0.64 11.34
CA ASP A 194 5.71 -0.46 12.25
C ASP A 194 6.91 0.31 11.66
N GLY A 195 6.77 0.80 10.42
CA GLY A 195 7.83 1.49 9.69
C GLY A 195 9.07 0.64 9.43
N CYS A 196 10.17 1.31 9.12
CA CYS A 196 11.42 0.68 8.71
C CYS A 196 12.53 1.08 9.66
N SER A 197 13.06 0.12 10.41
CA SER A 197 14.20 0.33 11.29
C SER A 197 15.24 -0.76 11.10
N GLY A 198 16.48 -0.50 11.51
CA GLY A 198 17.56 -1.46 11.36
C GLY A 198 18.93 -0.82 11.47
N THR A 199 19.93 -1.48 10.87
CA THR A 199 21.30 -0.98 10.82
C THR A 199 21.73 -0.80 9.38
N LEU A 200 22.34 0.35 9.08
CA LEU A 200 23.07 0.59 7.84
C LEU A 200 24.56 0.38 8.09
N THR A 201 25.22 -0.32 7.18
CA THR A 201 26.68 -0.40 7.11
C THR A 201 27.14 0.04 5.73
N ALA A 202 28.32 0.67 5.62
CA ALA A 202 28.87 1.04 4.32
C ALA A 202 30.36 0.81 4.20
N THR A 203 30.81 0.56 2.98
CA THR A 203 32.22 0.35 2.64
C THR A 203 32.58 1.05 1.33
N ALA A 204 33.79 1.62 1.25
CA ALA A 204 34.31 2.23 0.02
C ALA A 204 35.82 1.96 -0.09
N GLY A 205 36.29 1.55 -1.27
CA GLY A 205 37.71 1.22 -1.50
C GLY A 205 38.27 0.18 -0.52
N GLY A 206 37.43 -0.77 -0.06
CA GLY A 206 37.81 -1.77 0.95
C GLY A 206 37.83 -1.27 2.40
N ARG A 207 37.56 0.02 2.65
CA ARG A 207 37.46 0.60 4.00
C ARG A 207 36.03 0.61 4.50
N ASN A 208 35.84 0.24 5.77
CA ASN A 208 34.55 0.38 6.46
C ASN A 208 34.31 1.85 6.84
N LEU A 209 33.15 2.38 6.46
CA LEU A 209 32.73 3.77 6.71
C LEU A 209 31.85 3.92 7.96
N GLY A 210 31.55 2.81 8.63
CA GLY A 210 30.79 2.75 9.87
C GLY A 210 29.53 1.91 9.77
N ALA A 211 28.91 1.72 10.94
CA ALA A 211 27.60 1.12 11.12
C ALA A 211 26.77 2.04 12.01
N PHE A 212 25.52 2.34 11.64
CA PHE A 212 24.64 3.12 12.49
C PHE A 212 23.17 2.71 12.33
N PRO A 213 22.36 2.88 13.39
CA PRO A 213 20.95 2.54 13.33
C PRO A 213 20.18 3.56 12.49
N TYR A 214 19.11 3.10 11.84
CA TYR A 214 18.13 3.97 11.21
C TYR A 214 16.72 3.63 11.72
N SER A 215 15.83 4.63 11.64
CA SER A 215 14.41 4.46 11.92
C SER A 215 13.64 5.47 11.04
N LEU A 216 12.75 4.95 10.22
CA LEU A 216 11.83 5.71 9.38
C LEU A 216 10.41 5.33 9.75
N ARG A 217 9.51 6.31 9.73
CA ARG A 217 8.07 6.05 9.82
C ARG A 217 7.59 5.45 8.49
N GLU A 218 6.42 4.81 8.52
CA GLU A 218 5.69 4.47 7.31
C GLU A 218 5.53 5.68 6.39
N GLN A 219 5.52 5.41 5.09
CA GLN A 219 5.31 6.41 4.04
C GLN A 219 6.23 7.64 4.15
N SER A 220 7.48 7.44 4.57
CA SER A 220 8.46 8.51 4.76
C SER A 220 9.74 8.28 3.98
N THR A 221 10.40 9.37 3.62
CA THR A 221 11.71 9.36 2.95
C THR A 221 12.73 10.04 3.85
N GLY A 222 13.94 9.51 3.89
CA GLY A 222 15.03 10.03 4.70
C GLY A 222 16.38 9.88 4.03
N THR A 223 17.35 10.65 4.53
CA THR A 223 18.75 10.56 4.13
C THR A 223 19.56 9.98 5.30
N LEU A 224 20.19 8.84 5.08
CA LEU A 224 21.05 8.17 6.04
C LEU A 224 22.49 8.61 5.80
N THR A 225 22.94 9.62 6.54
CA THR A 225 24.30 10.18 6.41
C THR A 225 25.34 9.36 7.14
N LEU A 226 26.39 8.95 6.45
CA LEU A 226 27.50 8.22 7.06
C LEU A 226 28.30 9.11 8.02
N PRO A 227 28.79 8.56 9.15
CA PRO A 227 29.61 9.32 10.09
C PRO A 227 31.05 9.55 9.59
N THR A 228 31.55 8.69 8.71
CA THR A 228 32.94 8.71 8.21
C THR A 228 32.99 9.21 6.78
N SER A 229 34.01 10.01 6.45
CA SER A 229 34.26 10.46 5.09
C SER A 229 34.63 9.30 4.17
N VAL A 230 34.24 9.43 2.91
CA VAL A 230 34.61 8.51 1.83
C VAL A 230 36.10 8.72 1.52
N PRO A 231 36.90 7.65 1.34
CA PRO A 231 38.31 7.76 0.98
C PRO A 231 38.52 8.50 -0.34
N ASP A 232 39.58 9.29 -0.41
CA ASP A 232 40.03 9.89 -1.66
C ASP A 232 40.29 8.80 -2.71
N GLY A 233 39.78 8.99 -3.92
CA GLY A 233 39.92 8.02 -5.01
C GLY A 233 38.91 6.88 -5.00
N ALA A 234 37.99 6.80 -4.02
CA ALA A 234 36.87 5.86 -4.12
C ALA A 234 35.87 6.32 -5.19
N ASP A 235 35.56 5.41 -6.13
CA ASP A 235 34.60 5.63 -7.22
C ASP A 235 33.20 5.13 -6.87
N GLU A 236 33.07 4.33 -5.81
CA GLU A 236 31.82 3.69 -5.40
C GLU A 236 31.75 3.51 -3.88
N VAL A 237 30.53 3.57 -3.34
CA VAL A 237 30.21 3.18 -1.96
C VAL A 237 29.18 2.05 -1.98
N ALA A 238 29.51 0.95 -1.33
CA ALA A 238 28.58 -0.17 -1.11
C ALA A 238 27.88 0.00 0.24
N PHE A 239 26.55 -0.04 0.22
CA PHE A 239 25.67 0.10 1.37
C PHE A 239 24.96 -1.23 1.62
N GLN A 240 25.04 -1.74 2.85
CA GLN A 240 24.28 -2.91 3.28
C GLN A 240 23.32 -2.49 4.40
N LEU A 241 22.02 -2.58 4.07
CA LEU A 241 20.93 -2.43 5.01
C LEU A 241 20.63 -3.77 5.67
N ARG A 242 20.38 -3.76 6.97
CA ARG A 242 19.90 -4.91 7.76
C ARG A 242 18.67 -4.48 8.54
N PRO A 243 17.47 -4.70 7.98
CA PRO A 243 16.21 -4.37 8.65
C PRO A 243 16.04 -5.18 9.94
N ALA A 244 15.58 -4.50 10.98
CA ALA A 244 15.06 -5.09 12.21
C ALA A 244 13.52 -5.04 12.21
N THR A 245 12.93 -3.98 11.66
CA THR A 245 11.50 -3.89 11.31
C THR A 245 11.35 -3.52 9.84
N GLY A 246 10.23 -3.93 9.25
CA GLY A 246 10.00 -3.84 7.81
C GLY A 246 10.84 -4.85 7.01
N VAL A 247 10.69 -4.78 5.69
CA VAL A 247 11.45 -5.58 4.72
C VAL A 247 12.31 -4.64 3.90
N GLY A 248 13.52 -5.06 3.54
CA GLY A 248 14.45 -4.22 2.78
C GLY A 248 15.33 -5.03 1.83
N PRO A 249 16.27 -4.37 1.14
CA PRO A 249 17.12 -5.03 0.14
C PRO A 249 17.92 -6.18 0.75
N THR A 250 17.89 -7.34 0.09
CA THR A 250 18.65 -8.53 0.52
C THR A 250 20.11 -8.48 0.08
N SER A 251 20.42 -7.64 -0.90
CA SER A 251 21.76 -7.44 -1.45
C SER A 251 22.27 -6.03 -1.14
N PRO A 252 23.60 -5.83 -1.04
CA PRO A 252 24.17 -4.49 -0.96
C PRO A 252 23.77 -3.63 -2.16
N ALA A 253 23.55 -2.33 -1.93
CA ALA A 253 23.41 -1.33 -2.97
C ALA A 253 24.76 -0.65 -3.18
N SER A 254 25.34 -0.79 -4.37
CA SER A 254 26.59 -0.12 -4.74
C SER A 254 26.29 1.11 -5.58
N LEU A 255 26.69 2.28 -5.10
CA LEU A 255 26.37 3.57 -5.71
C LEU A 255 27.64 4.33 -6.11
N PRO A 256 27.71 4.85 -7.34
CA PRO A 256 28.85 5.63 -7.79
C PRO A 256 28.98 6.94 -7.00
N VAL A 257 30.22 7.31 -6.69
CA VAL A 257 30.57 8.58 -6.07
C VAL A 257 30.63 9.65 -7.16
N GLN A 258 29.73 10.62 -7.09
CA GLN A 258 29.76 11.79 -7.96
C GLN A 258 30.56 12.89 -7.29
N ARG A 259 31.66 13.29 -7.94
CA ARG A 259 32.43 14.48 -7.57
C ARG A 259 32.09 15.60 -8.55
N PRO A 260 31.97 16.85 -8.07
CA PRO A 260 31.83 18.01 -8.93
C PRO A 260 33.02 18.19 -9.87
#